data_AF-A0A368G883-F1
#
_entry.id   AF-A0A368G883-F1
#
_cell.length_a   1.000
_cell.length_b   1.000
_cell.length_c   1.000
_cell.angle_alpha   90.00
_cell.angle_beta   90.00
_cell.angle_gamma   90.00
#
_symmetry.space_group_name_H-M   'P 1'
#
loop_
_entity.id
_entity.type
_entity.pdbx_description
1 polymer ?
#
loop_
_entity_poly.entity_id
_entity_poly.type
_entity_poly.pdbx_seq_one_letter_code
_entity_poly.pdbx_strand_id
1 'polypeptide(L)'
;MFFKERQIVAKKLFPNATFGDISRIVAAEWDSLGAHQKSAYKRRNEQLRRMHIKMAAKERVQRICSSMGKTYKEGTSDEKRARRDVKPLATRQNSQE
;
A
#
# COMPACT_ATOMS: atom_id res chain seq x y z
N MET A 1 -5.47 0.57 0.54
CA MET A 1 -5.20 1.99 0.89
C MET A 1 -6.04 2.35 2.11
N PHE A 2 -5.60 2.01 3.32
CA PHE A 2 -6.47 2.01 4.52
C PHE A 2 -7.16 3.35 4.78
N PHE A 3 -6.40 4.44 4.91
CA PHE A 3 -6.95 5.77 5.22
C PHE A 3 -7.99 6.22 4.21
N LYS A 4 -7.70 6.08 2.91
CA LYS A 4 -8.61 6.50 1.84
C LYS A 4 -9.91 5.71 1.87
N GLU A 5 -9.84 4.39 2.06
CA GLU A 5 -11.03 3.54 2.16
C GLU A 5 -11.88 3.89 3.40
N ARG A 6 -11.24 4.09 4.56
CA ARG A 6 -11.96 4.41 5.80
C ARG A 6 -12.50 5.84 5.82
N GLN A 7 -11.80 6.81 5.23
CA GLN A 7 -12.31 8.18 5.05
C GLN A 7 -13.60 8.19 4.23
N ILE A 8 -13.69 7.39 3.16
CA ILE A 8 -14.91 7.29 2.34
C ILE A 8 -16.06 6.72 3.16
N VAL A 9 -15.82 5.66 3.95
CA VAL A 9 -16.85 5.07 4.80
C VAL A 9 -17.31 6.06 5.88
N ALA A 10 -16.37 6.70 6.58
CA ALA A 10 -16.68 7.66 7.63
C ALA A 10 -17.44 8.88 7.09
N LYS A 11 -17.09 9.41 5.91
CA LYS A 11 -17.83 10.51 5.29
C LYS A 11 -19.25 10.11 4.88
N LYS A 12 -19.47 8.85 4.47
CA LYS A 12 -20.81 8.32 4.17
C LYS A 12 -21.67 8.18 5.42
N LEU A 13 -21.08 7.73 6.53
CA LEU A 13 -21.78 7.56 7.81
C LEU A 13 -22.05 8.91 8.49
N PHE A 14 -21.12 9.85 8.37
CA PHE A 14 -21.17 11.19 8.97
C PHE A 14 -21.04 12.26 7.89
N PRO A 15 -22.11 12.51 7.11
CA PRO A 15 -22.07 13.49 6.02
C PRO A 15 -21.75 14.91 6.52
N ASN A 16 -22.15 15.23 7.75
CA ASN A 16 -21.93 16.54 8.39
C ASN A 16 -20.60 16.66 9.15
N ALA A 17 -19.84 15.57 9.30
CA ALA A 17 -18.54 15.61 9.98
C ALA A 17 -17.49 16.32 9.12
N THR A 18 -16.61 17.06 9.81
CA THR A 18 -15.50 17.76 9.16
C THR A 18 -14.40 16.76 8.79
N PHE A 19 -13.52 17.17 7.88
CA PHE A 19 -12.34 16.37 7.54
C PHE A 19 -11.48 16.06 8.77
N GLY A 20 -11.39 17.00 9.72
CA GLY A 20 -10.63 16.85 10.96
C GLY A 20 -11.19 15.74 11.85
N ASP A 21 -12.52 15.73 12.04
CA ASP A 21 -13.20 14.70 12.84
C ASP A 21 -13.06 13.33 12.20
N ILE A 22 -13.25 13.26 10.88
CA ILE A 22 -13.09 12.02 10.11
C ILE A 22 -11.64 11.50 10.20
N SER A 23 -10.65 12.38 10.09
CA SER A 23 -9.24 12.00 10.19
C SER A 23 -8.88 11.48 11.57
N ARG A 24 -9.44 12.07 12.62
CA ARG A 24 -9.27 11.62 14.01
C ARG A 24 -9.89 10.24 14.24
N ILE A 25 -11.10 10.00 13.74
CA ILE A 25 -11.78 8.70 13.84
C ILE A 25 -10.99 7.62 13.11
N VAL A 26 -10.57 7.88 11.87
CA VAL A 26 -9.82 6.91 11.06
C VAL A 26 -8.44 6.62 11.67
N ALA A 27 -7.78 7.61 12.27
CA ALA A 27 -6.53 7.42 13.00
C ALA A 27 -6.74 6.53 14.23
N ALA A 28 -7.74 6.81 15.07
CA ALA A 28 -8.06 5.99 16.23
C ALA A 28 -8.39 4.53 15.84
N GLU A 29 -9.11 4.36 14.74
CA GLU A 29 -9.42 3.04 14.21
C GLU A 29 -8.18 2.31 13.69
N TRP A 30 -7.25 3.02 13.03
CA TRP A 30 -5.97 2.43 12.68
C TRP A 30 -5.20 1.99 13.92
N ASP A 31 -5.19 2.79 14.97
CA ASP A 31 -4.46 2.48 16.19
C ASP A 31 -5.03 1.26 16.92
N SER A 32 -6.35 1.08 16.88
CA SER A 32 -7.03 -0.10 17.46
C SER A 32 -6.85 -1.40 16.65
N LEU A 33 -6.42 -1.34 15.38
CA LEU A 33 -6.13 -2.56 14.61
C LEU A 33 -4.92 -3.32 15.20
N GLY A 34 -5.10 -4.63 15.35
CA GLY A 34 -4.04 -5.54 15.78
C GLY A 34 -2.90 -5.66 14.76
N ALA A 35 -1.73 -6.09 15.22
CA ALA A 35 -0.50 -6.22 14.42
C ALA A 35 -0.69 -7.10 13.16
N HIS A 36 -1.52 -8.15 13.26
CA HIS A 36 -1.84 -9.02 12.14
C HIS A 36 -2.59 -8.29 11.02
N GLN A 37 -3.61 -7.49 11.36
CA GLN A 37 -4.42 -6.75 10.40
C GLN A 37 -3.60 -5.63 9.74
N LYS A 38 -2.81 -4.88 10.53
CA LYS A 38 -1.85 -3.89 10.01
C LYS A 38 -0.86 -4.52 9.03
N SER A 39 -0.33 -5.71 9.36
CA SER A 39 0.58 -6.47 8.48
C SER A 39 -0.09 -6.93 7.18
N ALA A 40 -1.36 -7.34 7.24
CA ALA A 40 -2.13 -7.71 6.05
C ALA A 40 -2.33 -6.51 5.10
N TYR A 41 -2.57 -5.31 5.62
CA TYR A 41 -2.65 -4.10 4.79
C TYR A 41 -1.31 -3.78 4.12
N LYS A 42 -0.19 -3.92 4.85
CA LYS A 42 1.14 -3.73 4.29
C LYS A 42 1.43 -4.74 3.17
N ARG A 43 1.11 -6.02 3.39
CA ARG A 43 1.29 -7.09 2.41
C ARG A 43 0.44 -6.87 1.15
N ARG A 44 -0.84 -6.48 1.30
CA ARG A 44 -1.73 -6.16 0.17
C ARG A 44 -1.18 -4.99 -0.65
N ASN A 45 -0.69 -3.93 -0.02
CA ASN A 45 -0.06 -2.80 -0.73
C ASN A 45 1.21 -3.23 -1.47
N GLU A 46 2.04 -4.07 -0.85
CA GLU A 46 3.26 -4.58 -1.47
C GLU A 46 2.95 -5.48 -2.68
N GLN A 47 1.96 -6.37 -2.55
CA GLN A 47 1.49 -7.21 -3.65
C GLN A 47 0.95 -6.37 -4.81
N LEU A 48 0.09 -5.39 -4.52
CA LEU A 48 -0.45 -4.50 -5.53
C LEU A 48 0.67 -3.72 -6.26
N ARG A 49 1.67 -3.22 -5.51
CA ARG A 49 2.85 -2.56 -6.10
C ARG A 49 3.63 -3.51 -7.01
N ARG A 50 3.89 -4.74 -6.57
CA ARG A 50 4.59 -5.75 -7.37
C ARG A 50 3.82 -6.08 -8.65
N MET A 51 2.50 -6.25 -8.55
CA MET A 51 1.63 -6.49 -9.70
C MET A 51 1.64 -5.32 -10.68
N HIS A 52 1.52 -4.07 -10.20
CA HIS A 52 1.58 -2.89 -11.07
C HIS A 52 2.90 -2.81 -11.84
N ILE A 53 4.03 -3.06 -11.18
CA ILE A 53 5.35 -3.08 -11.83
C ILE A 53 5.40 -4.20 -12.88
N LYS A 54 4.90 -5.40 -12.54
CA LYS A 54 4.84 -6.53 -13.47
C LYS A 54 3.98 -6.22 -14.69
N MET A 55 2.80 -5.63 -14.51
CA MET A 55 1.91 -5.24 -15.59
C MET A 55 2.53 -4.17 -16.48
N ALA A 56 3.15 -3.14 -15.90
CA ALA A 56 3.86 -2.10 -16.65
C ALA A 56 5.02 -2.67 -17.47
N ALA A 57 5.75 -3.65 -16.92
CA ALA A 57 6.81 -4.35 -17.64
C ALA A 57 6.24 -5.18 -18.81
N LYS A 58 5.15 -5.93 -18.57
CA LYS A 58 4.44 -6.69 -19.62
C LYS A 58 3.98 -5.78 -20.75
N GLU A 59 3.35 -4.65 -20.42
CA GLU A 59 2.84 -3.69 -21.40
C GLU A 59 3.98 -3.06 -22.22
N ARG A 60 5.08 -2.67 -21.57
CA ARG A 60 6.28 -2.16 -22.25
C ARG A 60 6.86 -3.20 -23.21
N VAL A 61 7.03 -4.42 -22.74
CA VAL A 61 7.52 -5.53 -23.54
C VAL A 61 6.59 -5.81 -24.71
N GLN A 62 5.28 -5.90 -24.47
CA GLN A 62 4.28 -6.14 -25.51
C GLN A 62 4.37 -5.09 -26.61
N ARG A 63 4.45 -3.79 -26.26
CA ARG A 63 4.65 -2.72 -27.25
C ARG A 63 5.90 -2.93 -28.10
N ILE A 64 7.03 -3.28 -27.47
CA ILE A 64 8.31 -3.46 -28.17
C ILE A 64 8.28 -4.73 -29.05
N CYS A 65 7.75 -5.82 -28.53
CA CYS A 65 7.59 -7.10 -29.23
C CYS A 65 6.64 -7.00 -30.42
N SER A 66 5.51 -6.30 -30.25
CA SER A 66 4.57 -6.00 -31.35
C SER A 66 5.24 -5.14 -32.43
N SER A 67 6.14 -4.23 -32.06
CA SER A 67 6.95 -3.46 -33.02
C SER A 67 8.05 -4.27 -33.71
N MET A 68 8.57 -5.34 -33.09
CA MET A 68 9.70 -6.13 -33.60
C MET A 68 9.33 -7.54 -34.09
N GLY A 69 8.04 -7.92 -34.11
CA GLY A 69 7.57 -9.23 -34.58
C GLY A 69 8.02 -10.44 -33.75
N LYS A 70 8.47 -10.25 -32.50
CA LYS A 70 9.00 -11.32 -31.63
C LYS A 70 8.03 -11.64 -30.48
N THR A 71 7.80 -12.92 -30.18
CA THR A 71 6.91 -13.36 -29.07
C THR A 71 7.65 -13.37 -27.73
N TYR A 72 7.05 -12.78 -26.69
CA TYR A 72 7.65 -12.74 -25.35
C TYR A 72 7.40 -14.04 -24.57
N LYS A 73 8.44 -14.62 -23.98
CA LYS A 73 8.37 -15.77 -23.06
C LYS A 73 8.50 -15.25 -21.62
N GLU A 74 7.44 -15.35 -20.83
CA GLU A 74 7.41 -14.86 -19.45
C GLU A 74 8.24 -15.77 -18.52
N GLY A 75 9.39 -15.28 -18.03
CA GLY A 75 10.19 -15.94 -16.99
C GLY A 75 9.67 -15.62 -15.58
N THR A 76 9.22 -16.64 -14.84
CA THR A 76 8.77 -16.51 -13.45
C THR A 76 9.95 -16.56 -12.49
N SER A 77 10.54 -15.41 -12.17
CA SER A 77 11.55 -15.28 -11.11
C SER A 77 10.91 -14.75 -9.82
N ASP A 78 10.18 -15.60 -9.11
CA ASP A 78 9.78 -15.37 -7.72
C ASP A 78 10.89 -15.92 -6.77
N GLU A 79 12.14 -15.48 -6.92
CA GLU A 79 13.23 -15.86 -6.01
C GLU A 79 13.52 -14.74 -4.98
N LYS A 80 13.01 -14.99 -3.77
CA LYS A 80 13.44 -14.52 -2.45
C LYS A 80 14.32 -13.25 -2.39
N ARG A 81 13.68 -12.08 -2.30
CA ARG A 81 14.35 -10.87 -1.78
C ARG A 81 14.30 -10.87 -0.25
N ALA A 82 15.43 -11.20 0.37
CA ALA A 82 15.67 -11.13 1.80
C ALA A 82 15.18 -9.79 2.40
N ARG A 83 14.52 -9.89 3.55
CA ARG A 83 13.99 -8.78 4.34
C ARG A 83 15.17 -7.86 4.70
N ARG A 84 15.18 -6.62 4.20
CA ARG A 84 16.03 -5.57 4.77
C ARG A 84 15.29 -5.01 5.98
N ASP A 85 15.84 -5.24 7.17
CA ASP A 85 15.36 -4.68 8.43
C ASP A 85 15.36 -3.15 8.35
N VAL A 86 14.19 -2.58 8.14
CA VAL A 86 13.99 -1.14 8.33
C VAL A 86 13.83 -0.94 9.83
N LYS A 87 14.91 -0.47 10.46
CA LYS A 87 14.92 -0.03 11.87
C LYS A 87 13.73 0.92 12.14
N PRO A 88 13.01 0.78 13.27
CA PRO A 88 11.91 1.67 13.59
C PRO A 88 12.42 3.10 13.76
N LEU A 89 11.77 4.06 13.10
CA LEU A 89 12.02 5.48 13.32
C LEU A 89 11.59 5.80 14.76
N ALA A 90 12.54 6.17 15.61
CA ALA A 90 12.28 6.49 17.02
C ALA A 90 11.26 7.63 17.14
N THR A 91 10.22 7.39 17.93
CA THR A 91 9.27 8.40 18.39
C THR A 91 10.02 9.45 19.21
N ARG A 92 10.09 10.68 18.71
CA ARG A 92 10.64 11.84 19.43
C ARG A 92 9.75 12.12 20.64
N GLN A 93 10.25 11.80 21.84
CA GLN A 93 9.65 12.25 23.09
C GLN A 93 9.72 13.78 23.15
N ASN A 94 8.56 14.42 23.20
CA ASN A 94 8.42 15.83 23.52
C ASN A 94 8.24 15.93 25.04
N SER A 95 9.35 16.02 25.77
CA SER A 95 9.32 16.39 27.19
C SER A 95 9.14 17.90 27.26
N GLN A 96 8.01 18.33 27.82
CA GLN A 96 7.82 19.69 28.30
C GLN A 96 8.46 19.79 29.69
N GLU A 97 9.29 20.80 29.89
CA GLU A 97 9.39 21.54 31.15
C GLU A 97 9.03 22.99 30.83
#